data_AF-X1R4N6-F1
#
_entry.id   AF-X1R4N6-F1
#
_cell.length_a   1.000
_cell.length_b   1.000
_cell.length_c   1.000
_cell.angle_alpha   90.00
_cell.angle_beta   90.00
_cell.angle_gamma   90.00
#
_symmetry.space_group_name_H-M   'P 1'
#
loop_
_entity.id
_entity.type
_entity.pdbx_description
1 polymer ?
#
loop_
_entity_poly.entity_id
_entity_poly.type
_entity_poly.pdbx_seq_one_letter_code
_entity_poly.pdbx_strand_id
1 'polypeptide(L)'
;MASDLSIVPSLEKIEWGILTFVISTGESVTVTTNVGNDGGQEGSYVANLKINGQTQDTKEITLSPGQSQGIGFSILDNEPGRYVVEIGGLSGEFQTSVWVNWWLIAGLTAAFILLVWVAWYYGYYRRRH
;
A
#
# COMPACT_ATOMS: atom_id res chain seq x y z
N MET A 1 4.43 -25.97 -11.96
CA MET A 1 3.14 -25.40 -11.53
C MET A 1 3.38 -24.06 -10.82
N ALA A 2 2.38 -23.19 -10.65
CA ALA A 2 2.50 -22.01 -9.80
C ALA A 2 2.25 -22.41 -8.33
N SER A 3 3.21 -22.14 -7.44
CA SER A 3 3.16 -22.52 -6.04
C SER A 3 3.29 -21.26 -5.16
N ASP A 4 2.21 -21.01 -4.43
CA ASP A 4 2.02 -19.92 -3.48
C ASP A 4 1.86 -18.52 -4.11
N LEU A 5 0.89 -17.76 -3.60
CA LEU A 5 0.63 -16.38 -3.97
C LEU A 5 0.80 -15.53 -2.72
N SER A 6 1.86 -14.73 -2.69
CA SER A 6 2.13 -13.80 -1.59
C SER A 6 1.70 -12.41 -2.01
N ILE A 7 0.86 -11.78 -1.19
CA ILE A 7 0.37 -10.42 -1.39
C ILE A 7 0.80 -9.60 -0.19
N VAL A 8 1.68 -8.63 -0.42
CA VAL A 8 2.26 -7.79 0.63
C VAL A 8 1.85 -6.34 0.37
N PRO A 9 0.85 -5.80 1.09
CA PRO A 9 0.49 -4.40 1.01
C PRO A 9 1.52 -3.52 1.71
N SER A 10 1.72 -2.31 1.20
CA SER A 10 2.55 -1.28 1.81
C SER A 10 1.88 -0.73 3.07
N LEU A 11 2.70 -0.20 3.97
CA LEU A 11 2.24 0.54 5.13
C LEU A 11 3.07 1.81 5.24
N GLU A 12 2.43 2.94 5.02
CA GLU A 12 3.01 4.26 5.16
C GLU A 12 2.37 4.99 6.32
N LYS A 13 3.19 5.73 7.07
CA LYS A 13 2.74 6.55 8.19
C LYS A 13 3.34 7.93 8.11
N ILE A 14 2.51 8.95 8.31
CA ILE A 14 2.95 10.32 8.49
C ILE A 14 3.02 10.59 10.00
N GLU A 15 4.24 10.68 10.52
CA GLU A 15 4.50 10.81 11.96
C GLU A 15 5.38 12.02 12.28
N TRP A 16 5.12 12.68 13.41
CA TRP A 16 5.99 13.69 14.00
C TRP A 16 6.28 13.34 15.46
N GLY A 17 7.48 12.80 15.72
CA GLY A 17 7.83 12.29 17.04
C GLY A 17 6.89 11.17 17.46
N ILE A 18 6.09 11.39 18.50
CA ILE A 18 5.11 10.41 19.01
C ILE A 18 3.73 10.55 18.37
N LEU A 19 3.56 11.45 17.40
CA LEU A 19 2.27 11.82 16.82
C LEU A 19 2.09 11.17 15.44
N THR A 20 1.18 10.22 15.32
CA THR A 20 0.77 9.65 14.01
C THR A 20 -0.45 10.38 13.48
N PHE A 21 -0.29 11.07 12.33
CA PHE A 21 -1.34 11.86 11.70
C PHE A 21 -2.12 11.06 10.67
N VAL A 22 -1.40 10.27 9.86
CA VAL A 22 -1.97 9.51 8.76
C VAL A 22 -1.37 8.11 8.75
N ILE A 23 -2.20 7.12 8.47
CA ILE A 23 -1.79 5.74 8.19
C ILE A 23 -2.41 5.35 6.85
N SER A 24 -1.56 5.10 5.85
CA SER A 24 -1.95 4.56 4.55
C SER A 24 -1.53 3.10 4.49
N THR A 25 -2.46 2.21 4.17
CA THR A 25 -2.20 0.78 3.99
C THR A 25 -2.63 0.38 2.59
N GLY A 26 -1.81 -0.41 1.89
CA GLY A 26 -2.14 -0.96 0.59
C GLY A 26 -2.12 0.05 -0.56
N GLU A 27 -1.53 1.23 -0.37
CA GLU A 27 -1.34 2.22 -1.45
C GLU A 27 -0.44 1.64 -2.56
N SER A 28 0.59 0.89 -2.17
CA SER A 28 1.38 0.04 -3.04
C SER A 28 1.28 -1.41 -2.59
N VAL A 29 1.23 -2.36 -3.51
CA VAL A 29 1.13 -3.79 -3.17
C VAL A 29 2.11 -4.58 -4.02
N THR A 30 2.91 -5.43 -3.37
CA THR A 30 3.79 -6.37 -4.05
C THR A 30 3.12 -7.75 -4.05
N VAL A 31 2.93 -8.29 -5.24
CA VAL A 31 2.34 -9.62 -5.45
C VAL A 31 3.42 -10.53 -6.02
N THR A 32 3.75 -11.62 -5.33
CA THR A 32 4.75 -12.59 -5.80
C THR A 32 4.18 -13.98 -5.90
N THR A 33 4.65 -14.74 -6.89
CA THR A 33 4.35 -16.16 -7.02
C THR A 33 5.56 -16.91 -7.57
N ASN A 34 5.70 -18.18 -7.24
CA ASN A 34 6.76 -19.02 -7.77
C ASN A 34 6.21 -19.91 -8.89
N VAL A 35 6.87 -19.95 -10.03
CA VAL A 35 6.47 -20.78 -11.16
C VAL A 35 7.56 -21.83 -11.41
N GLY A 36 7.20 -23.11 -11.33
CA GLY A 36 8.08 -24.24 -11.64
C GLY A 36 7.75 -24.92 -12.96
N ASN A 37 8.77 -25.45 -13.65
CA ASN A 37 8.62 -26.38 -14.77
C ASN A 37 8.91 -27.81 -14.29
N ASP A 38 7.85 -28.56 -13.99
CA ASP A 38 7.92 -29.96 -13.56
C ASP A 38 8.02 -30.94 -14.75
N GLY A 39 8.06 -30.42 -15.98
CA GLY A 39 8.19 -31.18 -17.21
C GLY A 39 9.64 -31.54 -17.53
N GLY A 40 9.82 -32.47 -18.48
CA GLY A 40 11.14 -32.89 -18.96
C GLY A 40 11.71 -32.06 -20.12
N GLN A 41 11.03 -30.99 -20.52
CA GLN A 41 11.42 -30.13 -21.64
C GLN A 41 11.31 -28.66 -21.25
N GLU A 42 12.08 -27.80 -21.91
CA GLU A 42 11.95 -26.35 -21.77
C GLU A 42 10.55 -25.88 -22.18
N GLY A 43 10.02 -24.90 -21.46
CA GLY A 43 8.72 -24.30 -21.76
C GLY A 43 8.65 -22.84 -21.34
N SER A 44 7.86 -22.07 -22.07
CA SER A 44 7.55 -20.68 -21.74
C SER A 44 6.17 -20.58 -21.08
N TYR A 45 6.06 -19.72 -20.08
CA TYR A 45 4.83 -19.46 -19.34
C TYR A 45 4.58 -17.95 -19.27
N VAL A 46 3.35 -17.55 -19.57
CA VAL A 46 2.89 -16.17 -19.52
C VAL A 46 2.06 -15.96 -18.26
N ALA A 47 2.63 -15.28 -17.27
CA ALA A 47 1.96 -14.89 -16.04
C ALA A 47 1.20 -13.57 -16.25
N ASN A 48 -0.13 -13.65 -16.23
CA ASN A 48 -1.00 -12.48 -16.31
C ASN A 48 -1.44 -12.08 -14.90
N LEU A 49 -1.11 -10.85 -14.48
CA LEU A 49 -1.65 -10.22 -13.29
C LEU A 49 -3.01 -9.63 -13.63
N LYS A 50 -4.06 -10.09 -12.96
CA LYS A 50 -5.38 -9.48 -13.05
C LYS A 50 -5.76 -8.82 -11.74
N ILE A 51 -6.39 -7.65 -11.83
CA ILE A 51 -7.00 -6.94 -10.71
C ILE A 51 -8.47 -6.77 -11.03
N ASN A 52 -9.36 -7.26 -10.15
CA ASN A 52 -10.81 -7.23 -10.34
C ASN A 52 -11.24 -7.78 -11.71
N GLY A 53 -10.58 -8.86 -12.17
CA GLY A 53 -10.83 -9.52 -13.45
C GLY A 53 -10.20 -8.86 -14.69
N GLN A 54 -9.60 -7.67 -14.55
CA GLN A 54 -8.91 -6.97 -15.65
C GLN A 54 -7.41 -7.26 -15.63
N THR A 55 -6.82 -7.61 -16.77
CA THR A 55 -5.37 -7.80 -16.86
C THR A 55 -4.66 -6.45 -16.75
N GLN A 56 -3.83 -6.30 -15.72
CA GLN A 56 -3.10 -5.07 -15.43
C GLN A 56 -1.64 -5.13 -15.93
N ASP A 57 -1.02 -6.31 -15.85
CA ASP A 57 0.37 -6.52 -16.27
C ASP A 57 0.59 -7.98 -16.68
N THR A 58 1.62 -8.23 -17.47
CA THR A 58 1.97 -9.55 -17.99
C THR A 58 3.49 -9.74 -17.98
N LYS A 59 3.94 -10.90 -17.50
CA LYS A 59 5.35 -11.33 -17.58
C LYS A 59 5.46 -12.68 -18.23
N GLU A 60 6.32 -12.77 -19.23
CA GLU A 60 6.71 -14.03 -19.86
C GLU A 60 8.03 -14.52 -19.25
N ILE A 61 8.06 -15.80 -18.89
CA ILE A 61 9.26 -16.48 -18.39
C ILE A 61 9.48 -17.77 -19.16
N THR A 62 10.74 -18.14 -19.34
CA THR A 62 11.14 -19.43 -19.94
C THR A 62 11.90 -20.23 -18.89
N LEU A 63 11.47 -21.47 -18.67
CA LEU A 63 12.01 -22.34 -17.63
C LEU A 63 12.55 -23.63 -18.24
N SER A 64 13.80 -23.95 -17.90
CA SER A 64 14.37 -25.27 -18.16
C SER A 64 13.69 -26.36 -17.33
N PRO A 65 13.83 -27.65 -17.70
CA PRO A 65 13.30 -28.77 -16.92
C PRO A 65 13.75 -28.73 -15.45
N GLY A 66 12.80 -28.82 -14.52
CA GLY A 66 13.06 -28.78 -13.07
C GLY A 66 13.39 -27.40 -12.49
N GLN A 67 13.45 -26.35 -13.32
CA GLN A 67 13.71 -24.98 -12.85
C GLN A 67 12.45 -24.36 -12.23
N SER A 68 12.64 -23.51 -11.22
CA SER A 68 11.60 -22.62 -10.69
C SER A 68 12.09 -21.19 -10.66
N GLN A 69 11.17 -20.24 -10.88
CA GLN A 69 11.44 -18.81 -10.85
C GLN A 69 10.32 -18.05 -10.14
N GLY A 70 10.71 -17.18 -9.20
CA GLY A 70 9.81 -16.21 -8.58
C GLY A 70 9.49 -15.06 -9.53
N ILE A 71 8.21 -14.80 -9.74
CA ILE A 71 7.69 -13.64 -10.47
C ILE A 71 7.07 -12.69 -9.45
N GLY A 72 7.42 -11.42 -9.55
CA GLY A 72 6.84 -10.36 -8.72
C GLY A 72 6.23 -9.25 -9.56
N PHE A 73 5.08 -8.73 -9.13
CA PHE A 73 4.40 -7.57 -9.68
C PHE A 73 4.23 -6.51 -8.60
N SER A 74 4.29 -5.24 -8.99
CA SER A 74 4.08 -4.11 -8.09
C SER A 74 2.90 -3.28 -8.61
N ILE A 75 1.89 -3.13 -7.76
CA ILE A 75 0.69 -2.33 -8.01
C ILE A 75 0.88 -1.04 -7.20
N LEU A 76 0.77 0.12 -7.83
CA LEU A 76 1.02 1.42 -7.21
C LEU A 76 -0.23 2.28 -7.23
N ASP A 77 -0.25 3.35 -6.42
CA ASP A 77 -1.28 4.40 -6.42
C ASP A 77 -2.71 3.86 -6.27
N ASN A 78 -2.89 2.82 -5.45
CA ASN A 78 -4.20 2.24 -5.21
C ASN A 78 -5.08 3.21 -4.41
N GLU A 79 -6.32 3.38 -4.85
CA GLU A 79 -7.32 4.13 -4.09
C GLU A 79 -7.85 3.28 -2.92
N PRO A 80 -8.37 3.90 -1.84
CA PRO A 80 -9.00 3.15 -0.76
C PRO A 80 -10.13 2.25 -1.26
N GLY A 81 -10.01 0.94 -1.03
CA GLY A 81 -10.92 -0.05 -1.58
C GLY A 81 -10.47 -1.49 -1.35
N ARG A 82 -11.30 -2.44 -1.77
CA ARG A 82 -10.94 -3.87 -1.80
C ARG A 82 -10.57 -4.25 -3.23
N TYR A 83 -9.50 -5.02 -3.38
CA TYR A 83 -9.00 -5.49 -4.66
C TYR A 83 -8.82 -7.00 -4.64
N VAL A 84 -9.30 -7.66 -5.70
CA VAL A 84 -9.06 -9.08 -5.94
C VAL A 84 -7.94 -9.20 -6.96
N VAL A 85 -6.89 -9.94 -6.61
CA VAL A 85 -5.72 -10.18 -7.45
C VAL A 85 -5.69 -11.62 -7.90
N GLU A 86 -5.39 -11.84 -9.17
CA GLU A 86 -5.24 -13.18 -9.73
C GLU A 86 -3.96 -13.29 -10.56
N ILE A 87 -3.22 -14.40 -10.39
CA ILE A 87 -2.08 -14.77 -11.23
C ILE A 87 -2.14 -16.27 -11.50
N GLY A 88 -2.18 -16.65 -12.76
CA GLY A 88 -2.03 -18.06 -13.15
C GLY A 88 -3.05 -19.04 -12.56
N GLY A 89 -4.24 -18.54 -12.21
CA GLY A 89 -5.30 -19.31 -11.56
C GLY A 89 -5.27 -19.28 -10.02
N LEU A 90 -4.22 -18.72 -9.41
CA LEU A 90 -4.20 -18.36 -8.00
C LEU A 90 -4.93 -17.03 -7.83
N SER A 91 -5.70 -16.90 -6.75
CA SER A 91 -6.42 -15.68 -6.41
C SER A 91 -6.18 -15.31 -4.94
N GLY A 92 -6.21 -14.02 -4.65
CA GLY A 92 -6.15 -13.48 -3.31
C GLY A 92 -6.77 -12.08 -3.27
N GLU A 93 -6.86 -11.50 -2.08
CA GLU A 93 -7.42 -10.17 -1.90
C GLU A 93 -6.51 -9.30 -1.04
N PHE A 94 -6.53 -7.99 -1.32
CA PHE A 94 -5.95 -6.99 -0.44
C PHE A 94 -6.91 -5.81 -0.27
N GLN A 95 -6.67 -5.02 0.77
CA GLN A 95 -7.43 -3.81 1.03
C GLN A 95 -6.48 -2.62 1.10
N THR A 96 -6.92 -1.54 0.48
CA THR A 96 -6.28 -0.24 0.58
C THR A 96 -7.13 0.65 1.48
N SER A 97 -6.50 1.34 2.42
CA SER A 97 -7.20 2.22 3.36
C SER A 97 -6.32 3.36 3.82
N VAL A 98 -6.93 4.52 4.03
CA VAL A 98 -6.29 5.71 4.59
C VAL A 98 -7.01 6.08 5.87
N TRP A 99 -6.27 6.21 6.96
CA TRP A 99 -6.77 6.64 8.26
C TRP A 99 -6.13 7.97 8.65
N VAL A 100 -6.94 8.95 9.03
CA VAL A 100 -6.50 10.29 9.42
C VAL A 100 -6.93 10.59 10.85
N ASN A 101 -6.00 11.04 11.68
CA ASN A 101 -6.26 11.42 13.07
C ASN A 101 -6.77 12.86 13.17
N TRP A 102 -8.03 13.05 12.79
CA TRP A 102 -8.68 14.36 12.84
C TRP A 102 -8.74 14.95 14.25
N TRP A 103 -8.84 14.11 15.29
CA TRP A 103 -8.86 14.56 16.68
C TRP A 103 -7.53 15.18 17.08
N LEU A 104 -6.41 14.55 16.72
CA LEU A 104 -5.08 15.10 16.95
C LEU A 104 -4.90 16.44 16.22
N ILE A 105 -5.31 16.50 14.94
CA ILE A 105 -5.24 17.72 14.14
C ILE A 105 -6.10 18.83 14.77
N ALA A 106 -7.34 18.52 15.15
CA ALA A 106 -8.25 19.45 15.80
C ALA A 106 -7.71 19.94 17.16
N GLY A 107 -7.12 19.05 17.95
CA GLY A 107 -6.51 19.40 19.24
C GLY A 107 -5.33 20.36 19.09
N LEU A 108 -4.43 20.08 18.13
CA LEU A 108 -3.28 20.94 17.86
C LEU A 108 -3.70 22.32 17.32
N THR A 109 -4.67 22.36 16.41
CA THR A 109 -5.21 23.62 15.89
C THR A 109 -5.89 24.45 16.98
N ALA A 110 -6.68 23.83 17.86
CA ALA A 110 -7.30 24.50 18.99
C ALA A 110 -6.26 25.06 19.99
N ALA A 111 -5.22 24.30 20.31
CA ALA A 111 -4.12 24.75 21.17
C ALA A 111 -3.37 25.95 20.56
N PHE A 112 -3.12 25.92 19.25
CA PHE A 112 -2.49 27.04 18.53
C PHE A 112 -3.35 28.32 18.57
N ILE A 113 -4.66 28.20 18.31
CA ILE A 113 -5.61 29.32 18.41
C ILE A 113 -5.62 29.91 19.83
N LEU A 114 -5.64 29.06 20.85
CA LEU A 114 -5.61 29.48 22.25
C LEU A 114 -4.34 30.26 22.59
N LEU A 115 -3.16 29.80 22.14
CA LEU A 115 -1.90 30.50 22.36
C LEU A 115 -1.87 31.89 21.71
N VAL A 116 -2.36 32.00 20.47
CA VAL A 116 -2.47 33.29 19.76
C VAL A 116 -3.43 34.22 20.49
N TRP A 117 -4.59 33.71 20.93
CA TRP A 117 -5.57 34.49 21.67
C TRP A 117 -5.01 35.00 23.00
N VAL A 118 -4.29 34.16 23.75
CA VAL A 118 -3.62 34.53 25.00
C VAL A 118 -2.56 35.61 24.75
N ALA A 119 -1.67 35.43 23.77
CA ALA A 119 -0.65 36.40 23.44
C ALA A 119 -1.26 37.76 23.02
N TRP A 120 -2.32 37.73 22.21
CA TRP A 120 -3.07 38.92 21.84
C TRP A 120 -3.70 39.59 23.07
N TYR A 121 -4.37 38.83 23.93
CA TYR A 121 -5.00 39.33 25.14
C TYR A 121 -3.98 40.06 26.04
N TYR A 122 -2.84 39.42 26.34
CA TYR A 122 -1.79 40.02 27.17
C TYR A 122 -1.07 41.19 26.48
N GLY A 123 -0.77 41.09 25.19
CA GLY A 123 -0.11 42.15 24.43
C GLY A 123 -0.99 43.39 24.23
N TYR A 124 -2.29 43.18 24.03
CA TYR A 124 -3.30 44.23 23.92
C TYR A 124 -3.52 44.93 25.27
N TYR A 125 -3.67 44.17 26.36
CA TYR A 125 -3.89 44.74 27.69
C TYR A 125 -2.69 45.58 28.16
N ARG A 126 -1.46 45.15 27.86
CA ARG A 126 -0.23 45.86 28.25
C ARG A 126 0.00 47.18 27.52
N ARG A 127 -0.66 47.42 26.37
CA ARG A 127 -0.53 48.70 25.63
C ARG A 127 -1.57 49.75 26.04
N ARG A 128 -2.57 49.39 26.85
CA ARG A 128 -3.65 50.29 27.28
C ARG A 128 -3.53 50.81 28.71
N HIS A 129 -2.51 50.38 29.44
CA HIS A 129 -2.04 50.99 30.69
C HIS A 129 -0.63 51.53 30.47
#